data_AF-A0A1C2I223-F1
#
_entry.id   AF-A0A1C2I223-F1
#
_cell.length_a   1.000
_cell.length_b   1.000
_cell.length_c   1.000
_cell.angle_alpha   90.00
_cell.angle_beta   90.00
_cell.angle_gamma   90.00
#
_symmetry.space_group_name_H-M   'P 1'
#
loop_
_entity.id
_entity.type
_entity.pdbx_description
1 polymer ?
#
loop_
_entity_poly.entity_id
_entity_poly.type
_entity_poly.pdbx_seq_one_letter_code
_entity_poly.pdbx_strand_id
1 'polypeptide(L)' 'MMVSTTLKSGNGGKNNTFDYLLSQNHGQWKIVNVMTDGVSNLAMQKAEFTSTLKKGGIHALLNELDKHSEKLAHAAQ' A
#
# COMPACT_ATOMS: atom_id res chain seq x y z
N MET A 1 2.46 16.08 -4.56
CA MET A 1 3.79 16.33 -3.97
C MET A 1 4.41 15.00 -3.57
N MET A 2 5.72 14.84 -3.68
CA MET A 2 6.42 13.66 -3.17
C MET A 2 7.22 14.03 -1.93
N VAL A 3 7.17 13.20 -0.89
CA VAL A 3 7.93 13.36 0.34
C VAL A 3 8.64 12.06 0.64
N SER A 4 9.96 12.09 0.82
CA SER A 4 10.78 10.91 1.08
C SER A 4 11.27 10.89 2.52
N THR A 5 11.21 9.73 3.15
CA THR A 5 11.76 9.51 4.49
C THR A 5 12.66 8.28 4.47
N THR A 6 13.68 8.26 5.30
CA THR A 6 14.59 7.11 5.44
C THR A 6 14.57 6.63 6.87
N LEU A 7 14.18 5.37 7.06
CA LEU A 7 14.28 4.69 8.34
C LEU A 7 15.71 4.16 8.49
N LYS A 8 16.43 4.67 9.50
CA LYS A 8 17.80 4.22 9.81
C LYS A 8 17.78 3.12 10.85
N SER A 9 18.46 2.01 10.59
CA SER A 9 18.57 0.94 11.58
C SER A 9 19.59 1.31 12.66
N GLY A 10 19.20 1.20 13.94
CA GLY A 10 20.06 1.54 15.09
C GLY A 10 21.24 0.57 15.31
N ASN A 11 21.20 -0.61 14.70
CA ASN A 11 22.21 -1.66 14.83
C ASN A 11 23.08 -1.87 13.58
N GLY A 12 23.08 -0.91 12.63
CA GLY A 12 23.83 -1.03 11.37
C GLY A 12 23.18 -1.91 10.30
N GLY A 13 21.93 -2.35 10.52
CA GLY A 13 21.12 -3.03 9.51
C GLY A 13 20.74 -2.14 8.30
N LYS A 14 20.07 -2.73 7.30
CA LYS A 14 19.67 -2.03 6.08
C LYS A 14 18.72 -0.87 6.38
N ASN A 15 19.01 0.30 5.82
CA ASN A 15 18.09 1.44 5.83
C ASN A 15 17.02 1.24 4.75
N ASN A 16 15.78 1.57 5.07
CA ASN A 16 14.66 1.48 4.12
C ASN A 16 14.15 2.89 3.82
N THR A 17 13.88 3.17 2.55
CA THR A 17 13.35 4.46 2.11
C THR A 17 11.86 4.32 1.83
N PHE A 18 11.09 5.29 2.33
CA PHE A 18 9.66 5.40 2.10
C PHE A 18 9.37 6.69 1.36
N ASP A 19 8.80 6.56 0.16
CA ASP A 19 8.32 7.69 -0.62
C ASP A 19 6.80 7.77 -0.48
N TYR A 20 6.32 8.95 -0.10
CA TYR A 20 4.90 9.25 0.03
C TYR A 20 4.47 10.13 -1.14
N LEU A 21 3.47 9.69 -1.89
CA LEU A 21 2.78 10.55 -2.85
C LEU A 21 1.60 11.22 -2.13
N LEU A 22 1.69 12.54 -1.98
CA LEU A 22 0.67 13.37 -1.37
C LEU A 22 -0.17 14.04 -2.46
N SER A 23 -1.49 14.04 -2.25
CA SER A 23 -2.45 14.80 -3.05
C SER A 23 -3.21 15.77 -2.15
N GLN A 24 -3.53 16.95 -2.67
CA GLN A 24 -4.31 17.94 -1.94
C GLN A 24 -5.79 17.74 -2.26
N ASN A 25 -6.62 17.64 -1.22
CA ASN A 25 -8.07 17.49 -1.34
C ASN A 25 -8.73 18.36 -0.26
N HIS A 26 -9.59 19.30 -0.68
CA HIS A 26 -10.25 20.29 0.20
C HIS A 26 -9.25 21.04 1.12
N GLY A 27 -8.13 21.48 0.55
CA GLY A 27 -7.09 22.19 1.30
C GLY A 27 -6.22 21.32 2.21
N GLN A 28 -6.52 20.03 2.35
CA GLN A 28 -5.76 19.10 3.17
C GLN A 28 -4.88 18.20 2.33
N TRP A 29 -3.64 17.98 2.77
CA TRP A 29 -2.75 16.99 2.17
C TRP A 29 -3.09 15.59 2.69
N LYS A 30 -3.28 14.66 1.76
CA LYS A 30 -3.53 13.24 2.07
C LYS A 30 -2.51 12.38 1.35
N ILE A 31 -2.07 11.31 2.00
CA ILE A 31 -1.21 10.29 1.40
C ILE A 31 -2.10 9.42 0.51
N VAL A 32 -1.80 9.35 -0.77
CA VAL A 32 -2.54 8.52 -1.73
C VAL A 32 -1.76 7.29 -2.17
N ASN A 33 -0.44 7.27 -1.96
CA ASN A 33 0.40 6.12 -2.19
C ASN A 33 1.64 6.15 -1.30
N VAL A 34 2.13 4.96 -0.95
CA VAL A 34 3.40 4.76 -0.25
C VAL A 34 4.22 3.77 -1.08
N MET A 35 5.47 4.13 -1.34
CA MET A 35 6.44 3.28 -2.00
C MET A 35 7.56 2.94 -1.01
N THR A 36 7.98 1.67 -0.96
CA THR A 36 9.10 1.22 -0.14
C THR A 36 10.21 0.72 -1.05
N ASP A 37 11.40 1.31 -0.93
CA ASP A 37 12.55 1.01 -1.80
C ASP A 37 12.20 1.02 -3.31
N GLY A 38 11.36 1.98 -3.72
CA GLY A 38 10.92 2.14 -5.12
C GLY A 38 9.75 1.25 -5.55
N VAL A 39 9.25 0.35 -4.69
CA VAL A 39 8.09 -0.50 -4.99
C VAL A 39 6.82 0.14 -4.46
N SER A 40 5.85 0.38 -5.34
CA SER A 40 4.55 0.95 -4.98
C SER A 40 3.60 -0.12 -4.45
N ASN A 41 3.26 -0.04 -3.15
CA ASN A 41 2.32 -0.97 -2.53
C ASN A 41 0.95 -0.92 -3.20
N LEU A 42 0.50 0.27 -3.61
CA LEU A 42 -0.77 0.42 -4.33
C LEU A 42 -0.73 -0.25 -5.71
N ALA A 43 0.40 -0.15 -6.42
CA ALA A 43 0.53 -0.79 -7.73
C ALA A 43 0.53 -2.32 -7.61
N MET A 44 1.18 -2.85 -6.58
CA MET A 44 1.19 -4.29 -6.29
C MET A 44 -0.21 -4.81 -5.99
N GLN A 45 -0.93 -4.17 -5.05
CA GLN A 45 -2.31 -4.53 -4.73
C GLN A 45 -3.22 -4.42 -5.96
N LYS A 46 -3.07 -3.36 -6.77
CA LYS A 46 -3.85 -3.19 -8.01
C LYS A 46 -3.60 -4.33 -9.00
N ALA A 47 -2.35 -4.79 -9.16
CA ALA A 47 -2.03 -5.89 -10.06
C ALA A 47 -2.66 -7.21 -9.59
N GLU A 48 -2.58 -7.50 -8.29
CA GLU A 48 -3.21 -8.67 -7.67
C GLU A 48 -4.74 -8.65 -7.87
N PHE A 49 -5.39 -7.55 -7.51
CA PHE A 49 -6.84 -7.39 -7.64
C PHE A 49 -7.32 -7.35 -9.09
N THR A 50 -6.53 -6.81 -10.02
CA THR A 50 -6.86 -6.85 -11.46
C THR A 50 -6.90 -8.29 -11.98
N SER A 51 -6.00 -9.16 -11.51
CA SER A 51 -6.01 -10.58 -11.85
C SER A 51 -7.27 -11.28 -11.33
N THR A 52 -7.65 -11.01 -10.08
CA THR A 52 -8.89 -11.53 -9.47
C THR A 52 -10.14 -11.03 -10.19
N LEU A 53 -10.21 -9.73 -10.47
CA LEU A 53 -11.32 -9.11 -11.19
C LEU A 53 -11.51 -9.71 -12.59
N LYS A 54 -10.42 -9.94 -13.33
CA LYS A 54 -10.48 -10.57 -14.65
C LYS A 54 -11.00 -12.01 -14.62
N LYS A 55 -10.75 -12.74 -13.53
CA LYS A 55 -11.12 -14.17 -13.41
C LYS A 55 -12.53 -14.39 -12.86
N GLY A 56 -13.00 -13.53 -11.96
CA GLY A 56 -14.25 -13.77 -11.22
C GLY A 56 -15.17 -12.55 -11.09
N GLY A 57 -14.89 -11.46 -11.81
CA GLY A 57 -15.71 -10.26 -11.77
C GLY A 57 -15.69 -9.54 -10.42
N ILE A 58 -16.64 -8.61 -10.24
CA ILE A 58 -16.66 -7.70 -9.09
C ILE A 58 -16.86 -8.44 -7.75
N HIS A 59 -17.63 -9.53 -7.74
CA HIS A 59 -17.89 -10.32 -6.53
C HIS A 59 -16.64 -11.04 -6.03
N ALA A 60 -15.83 -11.59 -6.94
CA ALA A 60 -14.56 -12.21 -6.55
C ALA A 60 -13.57 -11.19 -5.98
N LEU A 61 -13.56 -9.97 -6.52
CA LEU A 61 -12.74 -8.88 -5.99
C LEU A 61 -13.18 -8.49 -4.56
N LEU A 62 -14.48 -8.30 -4.32
CA LEU A 62 -15.01 -7.96 -3.00
C LEU A 62 -14.65 -9.02 -1.95
N ASN A 63 -14.84 -10.30 -2.27
CA ASN A 63 -14.48 -11.39 -1.36
C ASN A 63 -12.98 -11.43 -1.04
N GLU A 64 -12.11 -11.13 -2.00
CA GLU A 64 -10.66 -11.07 -1.74
C GLU A 64 -10.27 -9.85 -0.89
N LEU A 65 -10.93 -8.71 -1.08
CA LEU A 65 -10.74 -7.53 -0.23
C LEU A 65 -11.16 -7.78 1.22
N ASP A 66 -12.28 -8.47 1.42
CA ASP A 66 -12.77 -8.83 2.76
C ASP A 66 -11.78 -9.75 3.48
N LYS A 67 -11.34 -10.84 2.82
CA LYS A 67 -10.31 -11.74 3.36
C LYS A 67 -9.01 -11.01 3.69
N HIS A 68 -8.58 -10.09 2.82
CA HIS A 68 -7.35 -9.34 3.05
C HIS A 68 -7.46 -8.42 4.28
N SER A 69 -8.63 -7.81 4.47
CA SER A 69 -8.95 -6.96 5.63
C SER A 69 -8.99 -7.78 6.93
N GLU A 70 -9.61 -8.96 6.92
CA GLU A 70 -9.63 -9.87 8.07
C GLU A 70 -8.22 -10.34 8.46
N LYS A 71 -7.39 -10.71 7.47
CA LYS A 71 -6.01 -11.14 7.71
C LYS A 71 -5.17 -10.03 8.35
N LEU A 72 -5.33 -8.79 7.89
CA LEU A 72 -4.65 -7.63 8.48
C LEU A 72 -5.13 -7.35 9.89
N ALA A 73 -6.44 -7.49 10.16
CA ALA A 73 -6.99 -7.33 11.50
C ALA A 73 -6.45 -8.37 12.49
N HIS A 74 -6.30 -9.63 12.07
CA HIS A 74 -5.71 -10.68 12.93
C HIS A 74 -4.20 -10.55 13.11
N ALA A 75 -3.45 -10.08 12.12
CA ALA A 75 -2.00 -9.88 12.25
C ALA A 75 -1.61 -8.69 13.16
N ALA A 76 -2.58 -7.82 13.48
CA ALA A 76 -2.41 -6.68 14.37
C ALA A 76 -2.79 -6.98 15.84
N GLN A 77 -3.29 -8.19 16.14
CA GLN A 77 -3.56 -8.70 17.49
C GLN A 77 -2.35 -9.44 18.05
#